data_AF-A0A3L9DMK4-F1
#
_entry.id   AF-A0A3L9DMK4-F1
#
_cell.length_a   1.000
_cell.length_b   1.000
_cell.length_c   1.000
_cell.angle_alpha   90.00
_cell.angle_beta   90.00
_cell.angle_gamma   90.00
#
_symmetry.space_group_name_H-M   'P 1'
#
loop_
_entity.id
_entity.type
_entity.pdbx_description
1 polymer ?
#
loop_
_entity_poly.entity_id
_entity_poly.type
_entity_poly.pdbx_seq_one_letter_code
_entity_poly.pdbx_strand_id
1 'polypeptide(L)'
;MKEFIDNLCQLTVKKQITWETIHHLNVHGEPYSQQFQHILPDKSFFTNYDGRTLIVLYGEVRDFIRSETVRRYFFQELVGDEIQRLKAPESEVIKLHTIITIT
;
A
#
# COMPACT_ATOMS: atom_id res chain seq x y z
N MET A 1 -2.70 -0.43 15.76
CA MET A 1 -1.95 -0.71 14.51
C MET A 1 -2.32 -2.06 13.90
N LYS A 2 -2.19 -3.18 14.63
CA LYS A 2 -2.81 -4.46 14.24
C LYS A 2 -4.32 -4.29 14.00
N GLU A 3 -5.01 -3.66 14.95
CA GLU A 3 -6.44 -3.33 14.84
C GLU A 3 -6.79 -2.50 13.59
N PHE A 4 -5.86 -1.67 13.10
CA PHE A 4 -6.11 -0.85 11.93
C PHE A 4 -6.15 -1.68 10.64
N ILE A 5 -5.17 -2.57 10.44
CA ILE A 5 -5.18 -3.49 9.29
C ILE A 5 -6.36 -4.46 9.39
N ASP A 6 -6.63 -4.99 10.58
CA ASP A 6 -7.76 -5.90 10.80
C ASP A 6 -9.09 -5.22 10.42
N ASN A 7 -9.26 -3.94 10.78
CA ASN A 7 -10.43 -3.16 10.38
C ASN A 7 -10.51 -2.97 8.86
N LEU A 8 -9.40 -2.59 8.21
CA LEU A 8 -9.36 -2.43 6.75
C LEU A 8 -9.69 -3.74 6.03
N CYS A 9 -9.18 -4.87 6.52
CA CYS A 9 -9.52 -6.20 6.02
C CYS A 9 -11.03 -6.44 6.10
N GLN A 10 -11.64 -6.21 7.27
CA GLN A 10 -13.08 -6.42 7.45
C GLN A 10 -13.93 -5.52 6.55
N LEU A 11 -13.54 -4.25 6.40
CA LEU A 11 -14.25 -3.30 5.54
C LEU A 11 -14.12 -3.67 4.06
N THR A 12 -12.95 -4.17 3.65
CA THR A 12 -12.73 -4.68 2.29
C THR A 12 -13.61 -5.90 2.03
N VAL A 13 -13.65 -6.88 2.94
CA VAL A 13 -14.56 -8.05 2.83
C VAL A 13 -16.03 -7.62 2.73
N LYS A 14 -16.42 -6.57 3.46
CA LYS A 14 -17.77 -5.99 3.43
C LYS A 14 -18.02 -5.09 2.21
N LYS A 15 -17.04 -4.92 1.31
CA LYS A 15 -17.09 -4.02 0.13
C LYS A 15 -17.39 -2.56 0.48
N GLN A 16 -16.91 -2.10 1.64
CA GLN A 16 -17.07 -0.72 2.12
C GLN A 16 -15.89 0.18 1.74
N ILE A 17 -14.82 -0.39 1.18
CA ILE A 17 -13.64 0.30 0.67
C ILE A 17 -13.39 -0.21 -0.74
N THR A 18 -13.07 0.68 -1.68
CA THR A 18 -12.76 0.34 -3.06
C THR A 18 -11.29 0.65 -3.34
N TRP A 19 -10.54 -0.37 -3.72
CA TRP A 19 -9.09 -0.26 -3.95
C TRP A 19 -8.82 0.02 -5.43
N GLU A 20 -8.17 1.14 -5.71
CA GLU A 20 -7.72 1.54 -7.04
C GLU A 20 -6.23 1.22 -7.24
N THR A 21 -5.78 1.02 -8.48
CA THR A 21 -4.37 0.72 -8.78
C THR A 21 -3.51 1.97 -8.61
N ILE A 22 -2.32 1.83 -8.01
CA ILE A 22 -1.42 2.96 -7.73
C ILE A 22 -1.02 3.81 -8.96
N HIS A 23 -1.24 3.31 -10.18
CA HIS A 23 -1.08 4.06 -11.41
C HIS A 23 -1.97 5.31 -11.53
N HIS A 24 -3.14 5.32 -10.88
CA HIS A 24 -4.04 6.47 -10.92
C HIS A 24 -3.73 7.51 -9.84
N LEU A 25 -2.81 7.19 -8.91
CA LEU A 25 -2.41 8.13 -7.88
C LEU A 25 -1.38 9.11 -8.45
N ASN A 26 -1.67 10.40 -8.35
CA ASN A 26 -0.73 11.48 -8.67
C ASN A 26 -0.30 12.18 -7.37
N VAL A 27 1.01 12.38 -7.20
CA VAL A 27 1.60 13.08 -6.05
C VAL A 27 2.48 14.21 -6.60
N HIS A 28 2.22 15.44 -6.15
CA HIS A 28 2.84 16.66 -6.69
C HIS A 28 2.68 16.82 -8.21
N GLY A 29 1.55 16.38 -8.78
CA GLY A 29 1.26 16.50 -10.21
C GLY A 29 1.90 15.42 -11.10
N GLU A 30 2.69 14.51 -10.53
CA GLU A 30 3.32 13.40 -11.26
C GLU A 30 2.73 12.05 -10.83
N PRO A 31 2.61 11.06 -11.74
CA PRO A 31 2.15 9.73 -11.39
C PRO A 31 3.07 9.10 -10.34
N TYR A 32 2.49 8.69 -9.21
CA TYR A 32 3.25 8.19 -8.07
C TYR A 32 4.10 6.97 -8.44
N SER A 33 3.58 6.12 -9.33
CA SER A 33 4.30 4.96 -9.87
C SER A 33 5.64 5.30 -10.56
N GLN A 34 5.83 6.53 -11.06
CA GLN A 34 7.08 6.97 -11.68
C GLN A 34 8.17 7.36 -10.67
N GLN A 35 7.81 7.56 -9.39
CA GLN A 35 8.75 7.98 -8.35
C GLN A 35 9.59 6.82 -7.79
N PHE A 36 9.45 5.61 -8.34
CA PHE A 36 10.10 4.39 -7.82
C PHE A 36 10.94 3.67 -8.86
N GLN A 37 12.07 3.08 -8.42
CA GLN A 37 12.91 2.23 -9.27
C GLN A 37 12.26 0.86 -9.56
N HIS A 38 11.64 0.22 -8.56
CA HIS A 38 11.03 -1.10 -8.69
C HIS A 38 9.80 -1.27 -7.77
N ILE A 39 8.61 -0.97 -8.30
CA ILE A 39 7.33 -1.43 -7.73
C ILE A 39 6.70 -2.44 -8.68
N LEU A 40 5.79 -3.24 -8.14
CA LEU A 40 4.89 -4.09 -8.92
C LEU A 40 3.50 -3.45 -8.85
N PRO A 41 3.13 -2.60 -9.83
CA PRO A 41 1.89 -1.83 -9.76
C PRO A 41 0.64 -2.71 -9.77
N ASP A 42 0.70 -3.85 -10.43
CA ASP A 42 -0.35 -4.88 -10.48
C ASP A 42 -0.63 -5.50 -9.10
N LYS A 43 0.30 -5.36 -8.16
CA LYS A 43 0.20 -5.80 -6.76
C LYS A 43 0.14 -4.63 -5.78
N SER A 44 -0.04 -3.41 -6.29
CA SER A 44 -0.01 -2.18 -5.51
C SER A 44 -1.31 -1.40 -5.71
N PHE A 45 -1.90 -0.98 -4.59
CA PHE A 45 -3.23 -0.40 -4.55
C PHE A 45 -3.27 0.81 -3.64
N PHE A 46 -4.20 1.72 -3.88
CA PHE A 46 -4.53 2.80 -2.96
C PHE A 46 -6.05 2.91 -2.79
N THR A 47 -6.49 3.53 -1.70
CA THR A 47 -7.90 3.80 -1.44
C THR A 47 -8.03 5.01 -0.53
N ASN A 48 -9.23 5.56 -0.46
CA ASN A 48 -9.62 6.48 0.61
C ASN A 48 -10.37 5.74 1.72
N TYR A 49 -10.01 5.98 2.97
CA TYR A 49 -10.67 5.47 4.16
C TYR A 49 -10.61 6.51 5.28
N ASP A 50 -11.76 6.88 5.86
CA ASP A 50 -11.84 7.82 6.98
C ASP A 50 -11.10 9.15 6.71
N GLY A 51 -11.26 9.69 5.49
CA GLY A 51 -10.59 10.92 5.05
C GLY A 51 -9.07 10.78 4.79
N ARG A 52 -8.53 9.57 4.88
CA ARG A 52 -7.11 9.27 4.67
C ARG A 52 -6.94 8.51 3.37
N THR A 53 -5.92 8.86 2.59
CA THR A 53 -5.53 8.09 1.42
C THR A 53 -4.51 7.05 1.85
N LEU A 54 -4.88 5.78 1.79
CA LEU A 54 -4.04 4.64 2.17
C LEU A 54 -3.44 4.01 0.93
N ILE A 55 -2.20 3.56 1.06
CA ILE A 55 -1.40 3.03 -0.04
C ILE A 55 -0.76 1.71 0.41
N VAL A 56 -0.99 0.65 -0.36
CA VAL A 56 -0.34 -0.66 -0.22
C VAL A 56 0.54 -0.86 -1.43
N LEU A 57 1.86 -0.86 -1.24
CA LEU A 57 2.82 -1.15 -2.32
C LEU A 57 3.43 -2.52 -2.13
N TYR A 58 3.56 -3.27 -3.22
CA TYR A 58 4.48 -4.39 -3.30
C TYR A 58 5.69 -3.97 -4.12
N GLY A 59 6.87 -4.07 -3.53
CA GLY A 59 8.09 -3.59 -4.17
C GLY A 59 9.34 -4.29 -3.69
N GLU A 60 10.41 -4.05 -4.43
CA GLU A 60 11.75 -4.53 -4.13
C GLU A 60 12.58 -3.37 -3.58
N VAL A 61 13.05 -3.49 -2.33
CA VAL A 61 13.97 -2.51 -1.76
C VAL A 61 15.33 -3.14 -1.58
N ARG A 62 16.36 -2.46 -2.09
CA ARG A 62 17.75 -2.85 -1.88
C ARG A 62 18.12 -2.60 -0.43
N ASP A 63 18.34 -3.68 0.31
CA ASP A 63 18.93 -3.64 1.64
C ASP A 63 20.44 -3.45 1.48
N PHE A 64 20.90 -2.19 1.61
CA PHE A 64 22.31 -1.85 1.49
C PHE A 64 23.18 -2.43 2.62
N ILE A 65 22.57 -2.81 3.75
CA ILE A 65 23.29 -3.40 4.88
C ILE A 65 23.54 -4.89 4.61
N ARG A 66 22.55 -5.58 4.03
CA ARG A 66 22.63 -7.02 3.74
C ARG A 66 23.09 -7.34 2.31
N SER A 67 23.26 -6.32 1.46
CA SER A 67 23.52 -6.49 0.02
C SER A 67 22.49 -7.38 -0.69
N GLU A 68 21.24 -7.36 -0.22
CA GLU A 68 20.16 -8.20 -0.74
C GLU A 68 18.99 -7.34 -1.21
N THR A 69 18.27 -7.82 -2.22
CA THR A 69 17.01 -7.22 -2.65
C THR A 69 15.87 -7.86 -1.85
N VAL A 70 15.21 -7.08 -0.99
CA VAL A 70 14.09 -7.59 -0.19
C VAL A 70 12.78 -7.19 -0.83
N ARG A 71 11.99 -8.20 -1.21
CA ARG A 71 10.62 -8.05 -1.70
C ARG A 71 9.67 -8.07 -0.52
N ARG A 72 8.88 -7.01 -0.33
CA ARG A 72 7.90 -6.97 0.76
C ARG A 72 6.75 -6.03 0.43
N TYR A 73 5.71 -6.11 1.26
CA TYR A 73 4.65 -5.12 1.24
C TYR A 73 5.01 -3.91 2.12
N PHE A 74 4.66 -2.73 1.60
CA PHE A 74 4.76 -1.45 2.29
C PHE A 74 3.36 -0.89 2.46
N PHE A 75 3.06 -0.45 3.67
CA PHE A 75 1.80 0.18 3.98
C PHE A 75 2.03 1.63 4.38
N GLN A 76 1.35 2.54 3.70
CA GLN A 76 1.63 3.96 3.70
C GLN A 76 0.33 4.76 3.70
N GLU A 77 0.43 6.03 4.08
CA GLU A 77 -0.63 7.01 4.09
C GLU A 77 -0.13 8.24 3.32
N LEU A 78 -0.99 8.84 2.49
CA LEU A 78 -0.76 10.13 1.88
C LEU A 78 -1.42 11.21 2.77
N VAL A 79 -0.61 12.16 3.23
CA VAL A 79 -1.01 13.27 4.10
C VAL A 79 -0.66 14.58 3.39
N GLY A 80 -1.68 15.25 2.83
CA GLY A 80 -1.44 16.31 1.86
C GLY A 80 -0.79 15.73 0.62
N ASP A 81 0.43 16.18 0.30
CA ASP A 81 1.24 15.60 -0.77
C ASP A 81 2.39 14.72 -0.24
N GLU A 82 2.47 14.47 1.07
CA GLU A 82 3.57 13.69 1.68
C GLU A 82 3.18 12.23 1.91
N ILE A 83 4.13 11.32 1.70
CA ILE A 83 3.94 9.89 1.96
C ILE A 83 4.55 9.49 3.29
N GLN A 84 3.72 8.96 4.18
CA GLN A 84 4.12 8.50 5.49
C GLN A 84 4.00 6.99 5.61
N ARG A 85 5.01 6.34 6.19
CA ARG A 85 4.97 4.89 6.41
C ARG A 85 4.10 4.56 7.62
N LEU A 86 3.09 3.73 7.39
CA LEU A 86 2.34 3.08 8.45
C LEU A 86 3.09 1.82 8.89
N LYS A 87 3.38 1.70 10.18
CA LYS A 87 4.05 0.50 10.72
C LYS A 87 3.04 -0.64 10.73
N ALA A 88 3.24 -1.73 10.01
CA ALA A 88 2.39 -2.91 10.16
C ALA A 88 3.22 -4.19 10.02
N PRO A 89 2.88 -5.28 10.70
CA PRO A 89 3.47 -6.57 10.40
C PRO A 89 3.17 -6.96 8.96
N GLU A 90 4.17 -7.48 8.25
CA GLU A 90 4.02 -7.87 6.84
C GLU A 90 2.91 -8.89 6.62
N SER A 91 2.75 -9.83 7.56
CA SER A 91 1.67 -10.82 7.53
C SER A 91 0.27 -10.19 7.49
N GLU A 92 0.05 -9.05 8.16
CA GLU A 92 -1.23 -8.37 8.15
C GLU A 92 -1.47 -7.64 6.83
N VAL A 93 -0.43 -7.03 6.25
CA VAL A 93 -0.52 -6.37 4.94
C VAL A 93 -0.76 -7.40 3.82
N ILE A 94 -0.15 -8.59 3.93
CA ILE A 94 -0.41 -9.71 3.01
C ILE A 94 -1.87 -10.15 3.08
N LYS A 95 -2.46 -10.26 4.29
CA LYS A 95 -3.88 -10.61 4.42
C LYS A 95 -4.77 -9.58 3.73
N LEU A 96 -4.49 -8.29 3.96
CA LEU A 96 -5.22 -7.20 3.32
C LEU A 96 -5.13 -7.30 1.79
N HIS A 97 -3.90 -7.38 1.24
CA HIS A 97 -3.68 -7.54 -0.21
C HIS A 97 -4.41 -8.77 -0.78
N THR A 98 -4.35 -9.90 -0.08
CA THR A 98 -5.01 -11.15 -0.52
C THR A 98 -6.51 -10.94 -0.65
N ILE A 99 -7.14 -10.33 0.35
CA ILE A 99 -8.59 -10.01 0.33
C ILE A 99 -8.89 -9.08 -0.85
N ILE A 100 -8.10 -8.03 -1.06
CA ILE A 100 -8.28 -7.09 -2.17
C ILE A 100 -8.24 -7.81 -3.53
N THR A 101 -7.29 -8.72 -3.72
CA THR A 101 -7.05 -9.37 -5.01
C THR A 101 -8.14 -10.37 -5.39
N ILE A 102 -8.81 -11.00 -4.42
CA ILE A 102 -9.84 -12.02 -4.68
C ILE A 102 -11.26 -11.45 -4.74
N THR A 103 -11.43 -10.16 -4.45
CA THR A 103 -12.75 -9.49 -4.40
C THR A 103 -13.01 -8.74 -5.69
#